data_AF-A0A854E2W8-F1
#
_entry.id   AF-A0A854E2W8-F1
#
_cell.length_a   1.000
_cell.length_b   1.000
_cell.length_c   1.000
_cell.angle_alpha   90.00
_cell.angle_beta   90.00
_cell.angle_gamma   90.00
#
_symmetry.space_group_name_H-M   'P 1'
#
loop_
_entity.id
_entity.type
_entity.pdbx_description
1 polymer ?
#
loop_
_entity_poly.entity_id
_entity_poly.type
_entity_poly.pdbx_seq_one_letter_code
_entity_poly.pdbx_strand_id
1 'polypeptide(L)' 'MLALLKRMGYRHVTVHGFRSTFKDWSSETTDFPDDLSEAALAHRIRDKAKAAYKRGTMLEKR' A
#
# COMPACT_ATOMS: atom_id res chain seq x y z
N MET A 1 11.40 7.34 7.56
CA MET A 1 11.08 7.45 6.12
C MET A 1 11.23 8.88 5.59
N LEU A 2 10.52 9.89 6.13
CA LEU A 2 10.52 11.25 5.54
C LEU A 2 11.78 12.11 5.82
N ALA A 3 12.72 11.64 6.64
CA ALA A 3 13.90 12.43 7.05
C ALA A 3 14.80 12.82 5.85
N LEU A 4 14.96 11.92 4.88
CA LEU A 4 15.71 12.19 3.65
C LEU A 4 15.04 13.28 2.82
N LEU A 5 13.74 13.16 2.57
CA LEU A 5 12.96 14.12 1.79
C LEU A 5 12.95 15.51 2.42
N LYS A 6 12.88 15.56 3.76
CA LYS A 6 13.01 16.82 4.50
C LYS A 6 14.37 17.47 4.28
N ARG A 7 15.47 16.70 4.23
CA ARG A 7 16.82 17.20 3.95
C ARG A 7 16.98 17.68 2.51
N MET A 8 16.28 17.04 1.57
CA MET A 8 16.21 17.44 0.16
C MET A 8 15.29 18.66 -0.09
N GLY A 9 14.67 19.24 0.94
CA GLY A 9 13.79 20.41 0.83
C GLY A 9 12.30 20.10 0.63
N TYR A 10 11.93 18.83 0.47
CA TYR A 10 10.54 18.39 0.26
C TYR A 10 9.77 18.27 1.58
N ARG A 11 9.40 19.41 2.16
CA ARG A 11 8.68 19.46 3.47
C ARG A 11 7.18 19.16 3.38
N HIS A 12 6.61 19.24 2.19
CA HIS A 12 5.18 19.00 1.95
C HIS A 12 4.84 17.52 1.74
N VAL A 13 5.84 16.65 1.53
CA VAL A 13 5.61 15.23 1.29
C VAL A 13 5.28 14.53 2.60
N THR A 14 4.17 13.81 2.62
CA THR A 14 3.67 13.10 3.81
C THR A 14 3.60 11.60 3.57
N VAL A 15 3.57 10.82 4.66
CA VAL A 15 3.34 9.36 4.57
C VAL A 15 1.98 9.06 3.96
N HIS A 16 0.96 9.89 4.25
CA HIS A 16 -0.36 9.75 3.64
C HIS A 16 -0.31 9.99 2.13
N GLY A 17 0.42 11.02 1.68
CA GLY A 17 0.64 11.29 0.26
C GLY A 17 1.27 10.11 -0.47
N PHE A 18 2.31 9.50 0.08
CA PHE A 18 2.91 8.28 -0.51
C PHE A 18 1.93 7.12 -0.64
N ARG A 19 1.05 6.92 0.35
CA ARG A 19 0.03 5.86 0.28
C ARG A 19 -1.01 6.13 -0.80
N SER A 20 -1.47 7.37 -0.92
CA SER A 20 -2.39 7.78 -1.99
C SER A 20 -1.76 7.58 -3.36
N THR A 21 -0.55 8.13 -3.57
CA THR A 21 0.15 7.99 -4.86
C THR A 21 0.41 6.54 -5.23
N PHE A 22 0.78 5.67 -4.27
CA PHE A 22 0.92 4.24 -4.54
C PHE A 22 -0.41 3.59 -4.94
N LYS A 23 -1.51 3.99 -4.30
CA LYS A 23 -2.85 3.47 -4.59
C LYS A 23 -3.30 3.87 -5.99
N ASP A 24 -3.17 5.15 -6.32
CA ASP A 24 -3.51 5.71 -7.63
C ASP A 24 -2.68 5.03 -8.72
N TRP A 25 -1.36 4.96 -8.54
CA TRP A 25 -0.47 4.27 -9.49
C TRP A 25 -0.82 2.80 -9.69
N SER A 26 -1.09 2.06 -8.59
CA SER A 26 -1.49 0.65 -8.68
C SER A 26 -2.80 0.48 -9.43
N SER A 27 -3.75 1.39 -9.27
CA SER A 27 -5.04 1.34 -9.97
C SER A 27 -4.94 1.73 -11.44
N GLU A 28 -4.03 2.64 -11.79
CA GLU A 28 -3.89 3.17 -13.15
C GLU A 28 -2.95 2.34 -14.03
N THR A 29 -1.97 1.67 -13.42
CA THR A 29 -0.83 1.06 -14.15
C THR A 29 -0.81 -0.46 -14.08
N THR A 30 -1.72 -1.08 -13.33
CA THR A 30 -1.75 -2.54 -13.15
C THR A 30 -3.17 -3.07 -13.15
N ASP A 31 -3.33 -4.33 -13.54
CA ASP A 31 -4.60 -5.05 -13.44
C ASP A 31 -4.78 -5.76 -12.09
N PHE A 32 -3.96 -5.43 -11.09
CA PHE A 32 -4.04 -6.07 -9.79
C PHE A 32 -5.30 -5.65 -9.04
N PRO A 33 -5.97 -6.59 -8.32
CA PRO A 33 -7.13 -6.25 -7.52
C PRO A 33 -6.78 -5.20 -6.45
N ASP A 34 -7.71 -4.29 -6.18
CA ASP A 34 -7.58 -3.25 -5.15
C ASP A 34 -7.17 -3.80 -3.77
N ASP A 35 -7.73 -4.96 -3.45
CA ASP A 35 -7.44 -5.73 -2.26
C ASP A 35 -5.95 -6.10 -2.10
N LEU A 36 -5.23 -6.31 -3.21
CA LEU A 36 -3.81 -6.64 -3.21
C LEU A 36 -2.96 -5.40 -2.93
N SER A 37 -3.33 -4.24 -3.48
CA SER A 37 -2.64 -2.97 -3.18
C SER A 37 -2.87 -2.54 -1.71
N GLU A 38 -4.06 -2.77 -1.15
CA GLU A 38 -4.32 -2.59 0.28
C GLU A 38 -3.47 -3.51 1.17
N ALA A 39 -3.33 -4.78 0.76
CA ALA A 39 -2.50 -5.74 1.47
C ALA A 39 -1.01 -5.34 1.42
N ALA A 40 -0.53 -4.82 0.29
CA ALA A 40 0.82 -4.29 0.14
C ALA A 40 1.09 -3.07 1.03
N LEU A 41 0.07 -2.24 1.28
CA LEU A 41 0.12 -1.14 2.25
C LEU A 41 0.12 -1.60 3.72
N ALA A 42 0.04 -2.92 3.97
CA ALA A 42 -0.06 -3.54 5.28
C ALA A 42 -1.20 -2.95 6.13
N HIS A 43 -2.28 -2.52 5.48
CA HIS A 43 -3.46 -2.03 6.18
C HIS A 43 -4.04 -3.17 7.03
N ARG A 44 -4.26 -2.89 8.33
CA ARG A 44 -4.73 -3.90 9.27
C ARG A 44 -6.14 -4.33 8.91
N ILE A 45 -6.27 -5.58 8.47
CA ILE A 45 -7.55 -6.28 8.46
C ILE A 45 -7.90 -6.58 9.93
N ARG A 46 -9.00 -5.99 10.43
CA ARG A 46 -9.45 -6.15 11.83
C ARG A 46 -9.76 -7.61 12.20
N ASP A 47 -10.19 -8.39 11.22
CA ASP A 47 -10.52 -9.80 11.35
C ASP A 47 -9.29 -10.67 11.05
N LYS A 48 -8.76 -11.33 12.09
CA LYS A 48 -7.55 -12.17 11.99
C LYS A 48 -7.75 -13.41 11.11
N ALA A 49 -8.96 -13.97 11.07
CA ALA A 49 -9.27 -15.14 10.24
C ALA A 49 -9.28 -14.76 8.75
N LYS A 50 -9.93 -13.62 8.42
CA LYS A 50 -9.90 -13.06 7.05
C LYS A 50 -8.48 -12.67 6.63
N ALA A 51 -7.67 -12.13 7.53
CA ALA A 51 -6.27 -11.79 7.26
C ALA A 51 -5.39 -13.02 6.95
N ALA A 52 -5.65 -14.15 7.61
CA ALA A 52 -4.94 -15.41 7.34
C ALA A 52 -5.30 -15.96 5.95
N TYR A 53 -6.60 -16.01 5.62
CA TYR A 53 -7.06 -16.51 4.32
C TYR A 53 -6.59 -15.61 3.16
N LYS A 54 -6.74 -14.28 3.27
CA LYS A 54 -6.28 -13.32 2.24
C LYS A 54 -4.80 -13.47 1.94
N ARG A 55 -3.94 -13.68 2.95
CA ARG A 55 -2.49 -13.86 2.72
C ARG A 55 -2.16 -15.06 1.85
N GLY A 56 -2.83 -16.20 2.06
CA GLY A 56 -2.62 -17.40 1.24
C GLY A 56 -3.00 -17.16 -0.21
N THR A 57 -4.21 -16.65 -0.45
CA THR A 57 -4.74 -16.44 -1.81
C THR A 57 -4.07 -15.28 -2.56
N MET A 58 -3.55 -14.28 -1.86
CA MET A 58 -2.86 -13.13 -2.47
C MET A 58 -1.41 -13.42 -2.84
N LEU A 59 -0.74 -14.37 -2.17
CA LEU A 59 0.61 -14.80 -2.55
C LEU A 59 0.63 -15.44 -3.94
N GLU A 60 -0.43 -16.14 -4.33
CA GLU A 60 -0.58 -16.75 -5.67
C GLU A 60 -0.89 -15.74 -6.77
N LYS A 61 -1.37 -14.53 -6.41
CA LYS A 61 -1.78 -13.48 -7.35
C LYS A 61 -0.75 -12.36 -7.52
N ARG A 62 0.42 -12.49 -6.90
CA ARG A 62 1.53 -11.52 -6.94
C ARG A 62 2.44 -11.78 -8.12
#